data_AF-S3ASS7-F1
#
_entry.id   AF-S3ASS7-F1
#
_cell.length_a   1.000
_cell.length_b   1.000
_cell.length_c   1.000
_cell.angle_alpha   90.00
_cell.angle_beta   90.00
_cell.angle_gamma   90.00
#
_symmetry.space_group_name_H-M   'P 1'
#
loop_
_entity.id
_entity.type
_entity.pdbx_description
1 polymer ?
#
loop_
_entity_poly.entity_id
_entity_poly.type
_entity_poly.pdbx_seq_one_letter_code
_entity_poly.pdbx_strand_id
1 'polypeptide(L)' 'MAFEPTPTQDDRRGRRQSAADDGGRLYGIWSDGQLASGVMFVSFSAPAGQCEIGCWLEPAAEVGD' A
#
# COMPACT_ATOMS: atom_id res chain seq x y z
N MET A 1 11.90 -4.70 -23.63
CA MET A 1 11.26 -4.84 -22.31
C MET A 1 12.18 -5.75 -21.51
N ALA A 2 12.94 -5.22 -20.56
CA ALA A 2 13.80 -6.05 -19.71
C ALA A 2 12.93 -6.72 -18.63
N PHE A 3 13.12 -8.01 -18.40
CA PHE A 3 12.52 -8.69 -17.26
C PHE A 3 13.40 -8.37 -16.05
N GLU A 4 12.84 -7.66 -15.07
CA GLU A 4 13.55 -7.33 -13.83
C GLU A 4 13.95 -8.63 -13.11
N PRO A 5 15.17 -8.72 -12.54
CA PRO A 5 15.57 -9.90 -11.78
C PRO A 5 14.63 -10.11 -10.60
N THR A 6 14.32 -11.37 -10.30
CA THR A 6 13.49 -11.70 -9.13
C THR A 6 14.19 -11.21 -7.86
N PRO A 7 13.55 -10.36 -7.03
CA PRO A 7 14.19 -9.83 -5.84
C PRO A 7 14.55 -10.95 -4.88
N THR A 8 15.76 -10.85 -4.30
CA THR A 8 16.29 -11.82 -3.33
C THR A 8 15.51 -11.76 -2.02
N GLN A 9 15.75 -12.73 -1.13
CA GLN A 9 15.12 -12.72 0.19
C GLN A 9 15.57 -11.53 1.05
N ASP A 10 16.84 -11.11 0.93
CA ASP A 10 17.36 -9.94 1.62
C ASP A 10 16.73 -8.64 1.09
N ASP A 11 16.53 -8.50 -0.22
CA ASP A 11 15.81 -7.35 -0.81
C ASP A 11 14.38 -7.25 -0.27
N ARG A 12 13.70 -8.39 -0.16
CA ARG A 12 12.34 -8.46 0.40
C ARG A 12 12.33 -8.09 1.88
N ARG A 13 13.34 -8.51 2.64
CA ARG A 13 13.47 -8.17 4.07
C ARG A 13 13.75 -6.68 4.25
N GLY A 14 14.66 -6.11 3.47
CA GLY A 14 14.97 -4.68 3.48
C GLY A 14 13.73 -3.82 3.23
N ARG A 15 12.95 -4.14 2.18
CA ARG A 15 11.69 -3.44 1.88
C ARG A 15 10.69 -3.48 3.03
N ARG A 16 10.54 -4.65 3.69
CA ARG A 16 9.63 -4.81 4.83
C ARG A 16 10.07 -3.97 6.02
N GLN A 17 11.38 -3.92 6.28
CA GLN A 17 11.92 -3.10 7.38
C GLN A 17 11.72 -1.62 7.10
N SER A 18 12.06 -1.15 5.89
CA SER A 18 11.80 0.25 5.49
C SER A 18 10.31 0.61 5.59
N ALA A 19 9.42 -0.27 5.15
CA ALA A 19 7.97 -0.04 5.28
C ALA A 19 7.50 0.05 6.74
N ALA A 20 8.16 -0.65 7.67
CA ALA A 20 7.87 -0.54 9.11
C ALA A 20 8.46 0.75 9.72
N ASP A 21 9.68 1.11 9.33
CA ASP A 21 10.39 2.27 9.86
C ASP A 21 9.80 3.61 9.38
N ASP A 22 9.30 3.65 8.13
CA ASP A 22 8.68 4.84 7.54
C ASP A 22 7.29 5.16 8.15
N GLY A 23 6.71 4.24 8.93
CA GLY A 23 5.38 4.39 9.51
C GLY A 23 4.23 4.25 8.50
N GLY A 24 3.19 5.07 8.63
CA GLY A 24 1.98 4.96 7.81
C GLY A 24 2.17 5.42 6.37
N ARG A 25 1.68 4.63 5.41
CA ARG A 25 1.76 4.91 3.96
C ARG A 25 0.37 5.10 3.37
N LEU A 26 0.19 6.14 2.55
CA LEU A 26 -1.06 6.44 1.85
C LEU A 26 -0.91 6.15 0.36
N TYR A 27 -1.84 5.37 -0.20
CA TYR A 27 -1.94 5.04 -1.62
C TYR A 27 -3.29 5.49 -2.15
N GLY A 28 -3.28 6.29 -3.22
CA GLY A 28 -4.50 6.76 -3.88
C GLY A 28 -4.89 5.87 -5.05
N ILE A 29 -6.20 5.68 -5.24
CA ILE A 29 -6.81 5.07 -6.42
C ILE A 29 -7.41 6.21 -7.24
N TRP A 30 -6.92 6.36 -8.47
CA TRP A 30 -7.25 7.50 -9.33
C TRP A 30 -8.00 7.02 -10.57
N SER A 31 -9.05 7.75 -10.96
CA SER A 31 -9.78 7.56 -12.21
C SER A 31 -9.93 8.90 -12.90
N ASP A 32 -9.58 8.98 -14.19
CA ASP A 32 -9.68 10.22 -14.99
C ASP A 32 -9.04 11.47 -14.34
N GLY A 33 -7.95 11.26 -13.60
CA GLY A 33 -7.24 12.34 -12.89
C GLY A 33 -7.90 12.79 -11.58
N GLN A 34 -8.99 12.17 -11.16
CA GLN A 34 -9.63 12.39 -9.86
C GLN A 34 -9.27 11.27 -8.87
N LEU A 35 -9.01 11.64 -7.62
CA LEU A 35 -8.80 10.67 -6.54
C LEU A 35 -10.16 10.09 -6.15
N ALA A 36 -10.37 8.83 -6.48
CA ALA A 36 -11.63 8.12 -6.26
C ALA A 36 -11.68 7.40 -4.90
N SER A 37 -10.53 6.94 -4.41
CA SER A 37 -10.41 6.22 -3.14
C SER A 37 -8.95 6.15 -2.70
N GLY A 38 -8.71 5.50 -1.57
CA GLY A 38 -7.36 5.10 -1.23
C GLY A 38 -7.27 4.13 -0.07
N VAL A 39 -6.02 3.81 0.23
CA VAL A 39 -5.63 2.87 1.27
C VAL A 39 -4.52 3.49 2.09
N MET A 40 -4.67 3.48 3.41
CA MET A 40 -3.65 3.88 4.37
C MET A 40 -3.15 2.68 5.16
N PHE A 41 -1.84 2.48 5.24
CA PHE A 41 -1.25 1.68 6.32
C PHE A 41 -1.26 2.52 7.58
N VAL A 42 -2.07 2.15 8.56
CA VAL A 42 -2.20 2.86 9.84
C VAL A 42 -1.05 2.46 10.76
N SER A 43 -0.75 1.16 10.79
CA SER A 43 0.35 0.59 11.54
C SER A 43 0.93 -0.60 10.77
N PHE A 44 2.25 -0.80 10.86
CA PHE A 44 2.93 -1.91 10.21
C PHE A 44 4.01 -2.46 11.14
N SER A 45 3.92 -3.74 11.50
CA SER A 45 4.90 -4.42 12.34
C SER A 45 5.47 -5.63 11.60
N ALA A 46 6.67 -5.47 11.06
CA ALA A 46 7.39 -6.57 10.42
C ALA A 46 7.69 -7.74 11.38
N PRO A 47 8.13 -7.50 12.65
CA PRO A 47 8.39 -8.60 13.59
C PRO A 47 7.15 -9.40 13.97
N ALA A 48 6.01 -8.74 14.15
CA ALA A 48 4.76 -9.40 14.50
C ALA A 48 3.99 -9.93 13.27
N GLY A 49 4.44 -9.62 12.06
CA GLY A 49 3.81 -10.08 10.82
C GLY A 49 2.42 -9.50 10.57
N GLN A 50 2.11 -8.34 11.15
CA GLN A 50 0.78 -7.71 11.12
C GLN A 50 0.84 -6.27 10.63
N CYS A 51 -0.27 -5.82 10.03
CA CYS A 51 -0.49 -4.42 9.70
C CYS A 51 -1.98 -4.08 9.82
N GLU A 52 -2.27 -2.84 10.20
CA GLU A 52 -3.61 -2.28 10.12
C GLU A 52 -3.72 -1.38 8.90
N ILE A 53 -4.83 -1.53 8.19
CA ILE A 53 -5.10 -0.83 6.95
C ILE A 53 -6.46 -0.13 7.05
N GLY A 54 -6.47 1.17 6.79
CA GLY A 54 -7.69 1.93 6.55
C GLY A 54 -7.96 2.02 5.04
N CYS A 55 -9.22 1.85 4.64
CA CYS A 55 -9.66 2.10 3.27
C CYS A 55 -10.83 3.09 3.29
N TRP A 56 -10.91 3.90 2.25
CA TRP A 56 -12.04 4.81 2.05
C TRP A 56 -12.38 4.87 0.57
N LEU A 57 -13.62 5.28 0.31
CA LEU A 57 -14.16 5.48 -1.03
C LEU A 57 -14.85 6.83 -1.06
N GLU A 58 -14.61 7.62 -2.09
CA GLU A 58 -15.43 8.80 -2.33
C GLU A 58 -16.83 8.35 -2.74
N PRO A 59 -17.91 9.07 -2.37
CA PRO A 59 -19.28 8.65 -2.68
C PRO A 59 -19.53 8.39 -4.18
N ALA A 60 -18.81 9.09 -5.07
CA ALA A 60 -18.91 8.91 -6.52
C ALA A 60 -18.21 7.64 -7.05
N ALA A 61 -17.45 6.95 -6.21
CA ALA A 61 -16.68 5.76 -6.54
C ALA A 61 -17.24 4.48 -5.91
N GLU A 62 -18.31 4.59 -5.11
CA GLU A 62 -19.14 3.45 -4.73
C GLU A 62 -19.70 2.78 -5.98
N VAL A 63 -19.73 1.44 -5.99
CA VAL A 63 -20.43 0.70 -7.04
C VAL A 63 -21.90 1.11 -6.93
N GLY A 64 -22.38 1.86 -7.92
CA GLY A 64 -23.80 2.18 -8.05
C GLY A 64 -24.63 0.91 -8.17
N ASP A 65 -25.88 0.97 -7.70
CA ASP A 65 -26.92 -0.05 -7.92
C ASP A 65 -26.98 -0.52 -9.38
#